data_AF-A0A1G8YE25-F1
#
_entry.id   AF-A0A1G8YE25-F1
#
_cell.length_a   1.000
_cell.length_b   1.000
_cell.length_c   1.000
_cell.angle_alpha   90.00
_cell.angle_beta   90.00
_cell.angle_gamma   90.00
#
_symmetry.space_group_name_H-M   'P 1'
#
loop_
_entity.id
_entity.type
_entity.pdbx_description
1 polymer ?
#
loop_
_entity_poly.entity_id
_entity_poly.type
_entity_poly.pdbx_seq_one_letter_code
_entity_poly.pdbx_strand_id
1 'polypeptide(L)'
;MTFSIKRTQVLTRIIMVCAFCLCFKNLSAKSTVRDSTYIPSLTIAQLRSGAAGTSKVIFINQDLQSGTFKYDPGDTVSADDGAMTLVSGSNRYKRFTTYVTFEMFGAKGDYNYSTGTGTNDTQALQNAINWCSLSGTEIKLLAGKKYLTGTLYLYKDSVKNPGFKAKPGRIKITGQAGGIATGSLEPQGSALVHINGSASRLIECIGEFSIAHPGEMGGQIDFEEMNFIGGNQTTDVIYFEACQGQIYLKNYTVQIKNPAGNGISEVTTWETEHHNGLIRGQASGTGSWTGIGLNIKSNESTGQVNMKIYSNVNVYKCGYGIRIGRRAASSGTLGPLIFMGGQCSLSDQQNMWLDGGCYNLVSIGQQFEVARLNAILINSNGANDVERNIKFITPYFTGNGKIEDGSYNSYEVHIKDGVGVEFDGPLFNNLGNGIVFDRAASQGVIIRRPVVRTVRTYGTSSGTFIDAYGTFNANNQSFLEQPLFNQSPLNQVTDNAQTVFQTSAAGGRVSFSANATVVSALLGGGNLQAAKILNFNNSAATTISNITGGQLYRELQLTFSNAQTTIANNANIALSGAVNFAAGNKSSLRLMWMGTYWQEVARSQ
;
A
#
# COMPACT_ATOMS: atom_id res chain seq x y z
N MET A 1 -49.45 28.18 80.42
CA MET A 1 -49.21 28.08 81.88
C MET A 1 -48.25 26.93 82.06
N THR A 2 -47.06 27.06 82.63
CA THR A 2 -46.80 27.61 83.97
C THR A 2 -45.36 28.13 84.06
N PHE A 3 -45.17 29.02 85.03
CA PHE A 3 -44.15 30.04 85.19
C PHE A 3 -42.73 29.57 85.57
N SER A 4 -41.79 30.43 85.16
CA SER A 4 -40.40 30.58 85.57
C SER A 4 -40.26 31.22 86.96
N ILE A 5 -39.12 31.00 87.64
CA ILE A 5 -38.24 31.96 88.37
C ILE A 5 -37.06 31.13 88.95
N LYS A 6 -35.83 31.16 88.39
CA LYS A 6 -34.68 32.10 88.51
C LYS A 6 -33.82 31.98 89.80
N ARG A 7 -32.53 31.59 89.58
CA ARG A 7 -31.25 32.21 90.08
C ARG A 7 -30.98 32.12 91.61
N THR A 8 -29.83 31.76 92.19
CA THR A 8 -28.39 31.92 91.85
C THR A 8 -27.52 31.13 92.87
N GLN A 9 -26.41 30.55 92.40
CA GLN A 9 -25.10 30.29 93.07
C GLN A 9 -24.97 29.65 94.47
N VAL A 10 -24.37 28.44 94.48
CA VAL A 10 -23.41 27.90 95.47
C VAL A 10 -22.50 26.93 94.68
N LEU A 11 -21.34 27.36 94.17
CA LEU A 11 -20.00 27.23 94.77
C LEU A 11 -19.76 25.92 95.55
N THR A 12 -18.69 25.20 95.18
CA THR A 12 -18.02 24.10 95.91
C THR A 12 -18.39 22.67 95.50
N ARG A 13 -17.54 22.09 94.64
CA ARG A 13 -16.95 20.72 94.69
C ARG A 13 -16.74 20.14 93.28
N ILE A 14 -15.71 20.65 92.57
CA ILE A 14 -14.89 19.84 91.66
C ILE A 14 -13.43 20.12 92.02
N ILE A 15 -12.86 19.21 92.79
CA ILE A 15 -11.44 19.04 93.13
C ILE A 15 -11.28 17.51 93.03
N MET A 16 -10.59 16.97 92.03
CA MET A 16 -9.15 16.70 91.95
C MET A 16 -8.95 15.88 90.65
N VAL A 17 -7.93 15.94 89.79
CA VAL A 17 -6.60 16.57 89.68
C VAL A 17 -6.27 16.49 88.17
N CYS A 18 -6.04 17.59 87.45
CA CYS A 18 -4.76 18.29 87.28
C CYS A 18 -3.64 17.48 86.58
N ALA A 19 -3.62 17.48 85.24
CA ALA A 19 -2.40 17.54 84.41
C ALA A 19 -2.84 17.88 82.97
N PHE A 20 -2.86 19.16 82.61
CA PHE A 20 -1.75 19.88 81.95
C PHE A 20 -2.10 20.13 80.48
N CYS A 21 -2.71 21.29 80.23
CA CYS A 21 -2.76 21.91 78.91
C CYS A 21 -1.86 23.15 78.94
N LEU A 22 -0.90 23.18 78.01
CA LEU A 22 -0.10 24.31 77.51
C LEU A 22 0.77 25.14 78.48
N CYS A 23 2.09 24.91 78.37
CA CYS A 23 3.04 26.01 78.18
C CYS A 23 4.20 25.60 77.25
N PHE A 24 4.34 26.37 76.17
CA PHE A 24 5.46 26.40 75.25
C PHE A 24 6.78 26.72 75.95
N LYS A 25 7.87 26.00 75.64
CA LYS A 25 9.12 26.54 75.07
C LYS A 25 10.22 25.47 75.04
N ASN A 26 10.93 25.44 73.91
CA ASN A 26 12.23 24.82 73.70
C ASN A 26 12.31 23.28 73.76
N LEU A 27 11.73 22.63 72.75
CA LEU A 27 12.47 21.53 72.11
C LEU A 27 13.10 22.07 70.83
N SER A 28 14.42 22.31 70.92
CA SER A 28 15.30 22.44 69.78
C SER A 28 14.96 21.34 68.76
N ALA A 29 14.61 21.76 67.54
CA ALA A 29 14.50 20.88 66.39
C ALA A 29 15.88 20.26 66.15
N LYS A 30 16.14 19.16 66.84
CA LYS A 30 17.31 18.33 66.62
C LYS A 30 17.09 17.65 65.28
N SER A 31 17.72 18.24 64.26
CA SER A 31 18.02 17.65 62.97
C SER A 31 18.28 16.15 63.11
N THR A 32 17.26 15.36 62.79
CA THR A 32 17.42 13.95 62.43
C THR A 32 17.42 13.91 60.92
N VAL A 33 18.63 13.91 60.37
CA VAL A 33 19.04 13.27 59.11
C VAL A 33 17.87 13.04 58.14
N ARG A 34 17.73 13.93 57.14
CA ARG A 34 17.00 13.54 55.93
C ARG A 34 17.70 12.29 55.42
N ASP A 35 17.00 11.17 55.55
CA ASP A 35 17.40 9.88 55.00
C ASP A 35 17.90 10.13 53.57
N SER A 36 19.14 9.74 53.27
CA SER A 36 19.82 10.03 52.00
C SER A 36 19.19 9.31 50.79
N THR A 37 17.96 8.84 50.95
CA THR A 37 17.15 7.98 50.10
C THR A 37 15.72 8.52 49.88
N TYR A 38 15.30 9.60 50.56
CA TYR A 38 13.96 10.16 50.32
C TYR A 38 13.88 10.92 48.99
N ILE A 39 13.10 10.40 48.05
CA ILE A 39 12.76 11.06 46.78
C ILE A 39 11.37 11.71 46.95
N PRO A 40 11.26 13.06 46.94
CA PRO A 40 9.97 13.72 47.08
C PRO A 40 9.02 13.37 45.94
N SER A 41 7.78 13.00 46.28
CA SER A 41 6.67 12.83 45.34
C SER A 41 5.88 14.12 45.21
N LEU A 42 5.86 14.74 44.04
CA LEU A 42 5.28 16.07 43.78
C LEU A 42 4.37 16.06 42.54
N THR A 43 3.44 17.00 42.43
CA THR A 43 2.85 17.36 41.13
C THR A 43 3.77 18.30 40.35
N ILE A 44 3.54 18.47 39.05
CA ILE A 44 4.32 19.45 38.25
C ILE A 44 4.16 20.87 38.82
N ALA A 45 2.96 21.22 39.27
CA ALA A 45 2.68 22.52 39.89
C ALA A 45 3.45 22.72 41.20
N GLN A 46 3.52 21.68 42.05
CA GLN A 46 4.29 21.71 43.29
C GLN A 46 5.80 21.83 43.04
N LEU A 47 6.32 21.15 42.03
CA LEU A 47 7.72 21.34 41.63
C LEU A 47 7.98 22.80 41.24
N ARG A 48 7.14 23.36 40.36
CA ARG A 48 7.29 24.75 39.87
C ARG A 48 7.17 25.79 40.97
N SER A 49 6.43 25.51 42.05
CA SER A 49 6.34 26.38 43.23
C SER A 49 7.52 26.23 44.21
N GLY A 50 8.52 25.39 43.91
CA GLY A 50 9.73 25.23 44.71
C GLY A 50 9.69 24.11 45.74
N ALA A 51 8.67 23.24 45.73
CA ALA A 51 8.51 22.19 46.75
C ALA A 51 9.62 21.12 46.75
N ALA A 52 10.48 21.09 45.72
CA ALA A 52 11.65 20.19 45.67
C ALA A 52 12.74 20.53 46.69
N GLY A 53 12.81 21.79 47.17
CA GLY A 53 13.85 22.26 48.07
C GLY A 53 15.26 22.02 47.51
N THR A 54 16.08 21.23 48.19
CA THR A 54 17.45 20.88 47.80
C THR A 54 17.58 19.51 47.13
N SER A 55 16.46 18.86 46.81
CA SER A 55 16.44 17.48 46.31
C SER A 55 16.96 17.41 44.88
N LYS A 56 17.96 16.56 44.63
CA LYS A 56 18.54 16.37 43.28
C LYS A 56 17.72 15.42 42.40
N VAL A 57 16.86 14.61 43.01
CA VAL A 57 15.97 13.66 42.34
C VAL A 57 14.59 13.82 42.95
N ILE A 58 13.57 13.82 42.11
CA ILE A 58 12.16 13.93 42.49
C ILE A 58 11.35 12.91 41.69
N PHE A 59 10.18 12.55 42.21
CA PHE A 59 9.17 11.80 41.49
C PHE A 59 7.97 12.69 41.24
N ILE A 60 7.57 12.84 39.98
CA ILE A 60 6.30 13.47 39.63
C ILE A 60 5.20 12.41 39.74
N ASN A 61 4.17 12.68 40.54
CA ASN A 61 2.98 11.86 40.68
C ASN A 61 1.77 12.62 40.12
N GLN A 62 1.58 12.51 38.81
CA GLN A 62 0.53 13.21 38.06
C GLN A 62 0.06 12.34 36.91
N ASP A 63 -0.85 11.41 37.20
CA ASP A 63 -1.46 10.49 36.23
C ASP A 63 -0.43 9.88 35.26
N LEU A 64 -0.72 9.93 33.96
CA LEU A 64 0.13 9.41 32.88
C LEU A 64 1.34 10.31 32.56
N GLN A 65 1.49 11.45 33.26
CA GLN A 65 2.69 12.29 33.23
C GLN A 65 3.69 11.94 34.34
N SER A 66 3.37 10.99 35.21
CA SER A 66 4.22 10.58 36.32
C SER A 66 5.60 10.10 35.87
N GLY A 67 6.61 10.21 36.72
CA GLY A 67 7.96 9.74 36.43
C GLY A 67 9.05 10.41 37.25
N THR A 68 10.25 9.85 37.17
CA THR A 68 11.42 10.34 37.91
C THR A 68 12.13 11.45 37.14
N PHE A 69 12.49 12.52 37.83
CA PHE A 69 13.27 13.61 37.27
C PHE A 69 14.53 13.88 38.10
N LYS A 70 15.62 14.21 37.41
CA LYS A 70 16.91 14.54 38.02
C LYS A 70 17.30 15.99 37.70
N TYR A 71 17.71 16.72 38.72
CA TYR A 71 18.28 18.04 38.57
C TYR A 71 19.58 17.97 37.76
N ASP A 72 19.66 18.77 36.70
CA ASP A 72 20.86 18.99 35.90
C ASP A 72 21.48 20.35 36.24
N PRO A 73 22.57 20.39 37.04
CA PRO A 73 23.24 21.64 37.37
C PRO A 73 24.00 22.26 36.19
N GLY A 74 24.28 21.48 35.12
CA GLY A 74 24.93 21.99 33.92
C GLY A 74 23.98 22.72 32.97
N ASP A 75 22.67 22.54 33.14
CA ASP A 75 21.66 23.16 32.30
C ASP A 75 21.03 24.39 32.98
N THR A 76 21.45 25.56 32.50
CA THR A 76 20.93 26.86 32.97
C THR A 76 20.05 27.56 31.93
N VAL A 77 19.77 26.94 30.79
CA VAL A 77 19.21 27.63 29.62
C VAL A 77 17.97 26.96 29.03
N SER A 78 17.77 25.65 29.23
CA SER A 78 16.59 24.98 28.72
C SER A 78 15.32 25.55 29.33
N ALA A 79 14.34 25.80 28.46
CA ALA A 79 13.01 26.22 28.86
C ALA A 79 12.24 25.06 29.53
N ASP A 80 11.24 25.41 30.32
CA ASP A 80 10.25 24.43 30.80
C ASP A 80 9.38 24.00 29.61
N ASP A 81 9.38 22.71 29.30
CA ASP A 81 8.58 22.12 28.21
C ASP A 81 7.35 21.36 28.74
N GLY A 82 7.15 21.38 30.07
CA GLY A 82 6.04 20.74 30.75
C GLY A 82 6.08 19.21 30.79
N ALA A 83 7.12 18.57 30.26
CA ALA A 83 7.16 17.13 30.08
C ALA A 83 8.53 16.49 30.37
N MET A 84 9.57 16.93 29.66
CA MET A 84 10.92 16.37 29.68
C MET A 84 11.90 17.25 30.47
N THR A 85 11.68 18.56 30.44
CA THR A 85 12.36 19.57 31.25
C THR A 85 11.34 20.35 32.06
N LEU A 86 11.43 20.24 33.37
CA LEU A 86 10.63 21.06 34.29
C LEU A 86 11.53 22.06 35.01
N VAL A 87 11.10 23.32 35.08
CA VAL A 87 11.89 24.40 35.67
C VAL A 87 11.31 24.78 37.03
N SER A 88 12.16 24.84 38.05
CA SER A 88 11.82 25.30 39.40
C SER A 88 12.84 26.36 39.82
N GLY A 89 12.46 27.64 39.74
CA GLY A 89 13.42 28.74 39.86
C GLY A 89 14.50 28.66 38.78
N SER A 90 15.77 28.56 39.17
CA SER A 90 16.91 28.33 38.26
C SER A 90 17.23 26.85 38.03
N ASN A 91 16.53 25.92 38.66
CA ASN A 91 16.83 24.49 38.57
C ASN A 91 16.08 23.83 37.42
N ARG A 92 16.79 23.03 36.61
CA ARG A 92 16.23 22.28 35.47
C ARG A 92 16.21 20.80 35.83
N TYR A 93 15.02 20.24 35.92
CA TYR A 93 14.81 18.83 36.22
C TYR A 93 14.52 18.09 34.93
N LYS A 94 15.33 17.08 34.61
CA LYS A 94 15.25 16.27 33.39
C LYS A 94 14.59 14.93 33.68
N ARG A 95 13.59 14.56 32.90
CA ARG A 95 12.94 13.26 33.00
C ARG A 95 13.94 12.15 32.67
N PHE A 96 14.01 11.13 33.51
CA PHE A 96 14.80 9.94 33.24
C PHE A 96 13.93 8.91 32.51
N THR A 97 14.21 8.66 31.23
CA THR A 97 13.46 7.69 30.42
C THR A 97 14.26 7.20 29.22
N THR A 98 13.91 6.02 28.71
CA THR A 98 14.49 5.42 27.48
C THR A 98 13.57 5.55 26.27
N TYR A 99 12.30 5.87 26.49
CA TYR A 99 11.28 6.18 25.48
C TYR A 99 10.33 7.25 26.03
N VAL A 100 9.52 7.87 25.19
CA VAL A 100 8.44 8.76 25.67
C VAL A 100 7.09 8.25 25.22
N THR A 101 6.02 8.72 25.87
CA THR A 101 4.65 8.52 25.39
C THR A 101 4.00 9.88 25.18
N PHE A 102 2.95 9.95 24.38
CA PHE A 102 2.23 11.21 24.17
C PHE A 102 1.62 11.77 25.46
N GLU A 103 1.26 10.91 26.41
CA GLU A 103 0.68 11.32 27.68
C GLU A 103 1.68 12.03 28.58
N MET A 104 2.98 11.74 28.47
CA MET A 104 4.02 12.51 29.17
C MET A 104 3.99 13.99 28.77
N PHE A 105 3.52 14.29 27.56
CA PHE A 105 3.31 15.63 27.01
C PHE A 105 1.88 16.15 27.18
N GLY A 106 1.02 15.41 27.88
CA GLY A 106 -0.34 15.83 28.27
C GLY A 106 -1.46 15.31 27.40
N ALA A 107 -1.19 14.46 26.40
CA ALA A 107 -2.23 13.85 25.57
C ALA A 107 -3.17 12.96 26.42
N LYS A 108 -4.44 12.87 26.01
CA LYS A 108 -5.45 12.05 26.69
C LYS A 108 -5.64 10.71 26.00
N GLY A 109 -5.64 10.68 24.67
CA GLY A 109 -5.87 9.48 23.88
C GLY A 109 -7.24 8.85 24.16
N ASP A 110 -8.26 9.67 24.36
CA ASP A 110 -9.60 9.32 24.83
C ASP A 110 -10.67 9.32 23.73
N TYR A 111 -10.27 9.30 22.45
CA TYR A 111 -11.22 9.31 21.34
C TYR A 111 -12.14 8.08 21.34
N ASN A 112 -13.44 8.35 21.28
CA ASN A 112 -14.50 7.35 21.24
C ASN A 112 -15.13 7.30 19.83
N TYR A 113 -14.99 6.16 19.16
CA TYR A 113 -15.53 5.96 17.81
C TYR A 113 -17.05 5.97 17.74
N SER A 114 -17.74 5.53 18.79
CA SER A 114 -19.20 5.48 18.81
C SER A 114 -19.81 6.87 18.83
N THR A 115 -19.16 7.81 19.54
CA THR A 115 -19.63 9.21 19.63
C THR A 115 -18.92 10.13 18.63
N GLY A 116 -17.78 9.71 18.09
CA GLY A 116 -16.95 10.54 17.22
C GLY A 116 -16.27 11.70 17.95
N THR A 117 -16.14 11.62 19.28
CA THR A 117 -15.64 12.70 20.14
C THR A 117 -14.40 12.26 20.93
N GLY A 118 -13.56 13.23 21.30
CA GLY A 118 -12.36 13.04 22.10
C GLY A 118 -11.68 14.38 22.38
N THR A 119 -10.72 14.38 23.28
CA THR A 119 -9.86 15.54 23.53
C THR A 119 -8.97 15.79 22.32
N ASN A 120 -8.85 17.05 21.89
CA ASN A 120 -7.91 17.41 20.84
C ASN A 120 -6.48 17.39 21.39
N ASP A 121 -5.71 16.38 21.01
CA ASP A 121 -4.37 16.10 21.49
C ASP A 121 -3.26 16.73 20.61
N THR A 122 -3.62 17.51 19.57
CA THR A 122 -2.68 18.03 18.56
C THR A 122 -1.42 18.66 19.18
N GLN A 123 -1.58 19.54 20.16
CA GLN A 123 -0.45 20.26 20.76
C GLN A 123 0.49 19.32 21.53
N ALA A 124 -0.06 18.37 22.29
CA ALA A 124 0.72 17.42 23.06
C ALA A 124 1.51 16.48 22.14
N LEU A 125 0.86 15.99 21.07
CA LEU A 125 1.47 15.15 20.05
C LEU A 125 2.60 15.89 19.33
N GLN A 126 2.35 17.12 18.87
CA GLN A 126 3.36 17.91 18.17
C GLN A 126 4.55 18.26 19.08
N ASN A 127 4.32 18.53 20.36
CA ASN A 127 5.40 18.76 21.33
C ASN A 127 6.27 17.51 21.51
N ALA A 128 5.66 16.33 21.63
CA ALA A 128 6.39 15.07 21.73
C ALA A 128 7.23 14.79 20.47
N ILE A 129 6.62 14.96 19.29
CA ILE A 129 7.29 14.81 17.99
C ILE A 129 8.48 15.78 17.88
N ASN A 130 8.27 17.05 18.21
CA ASN A 130 9.33 18.06 18.14
C ASN A 130 10.48 17.73 19.10
N TRP A 131 10.20 17.27 20.31
CA TRP A 131 11.24 16.85 21.25
C TRP A 131 12.00 15.62 20.73
N CYS A 132 11.29 14.61 20.22
CA CYS A 132 11.90 13.39 19.69
C CYS A 132 12.72 13.63 18.43
N SER A 133 12.33 14.60 17.59
CA SER A 133 13.10 14.98 16.41
C SER A 133 14.53 15.41 16.74
N LEU A 134 14.72 16.03 17.91
CA LEU A 134 16.03 16.47 18.40
C LEU A 134 16.76 15.36 19.16
N SER A 135 16.05 14.62 20.02
CA SER A 135 16.67 13.64 20.91
C SER A 135 16.92 12.28 20.25
N GLY A 136 16.22 11.97 19.15
CA GLY A 136 16.20 10.64 18.52
C GLY A 136 15.52 9.57 19.37
N THR A 137 14.79 9.96 20.43
CA THR A 137 14.10 9.02 21.33
C THR A 137 12.81 8.50 20.70
N GLU A 138 12.51 7.23 20.91
CA GLU A 138 11.28 6.58 20.45
C GLU A 138 10.03 7.08 21.20
N ILE A 139 8.93 7.26 20.47
CA ILE A 139 7.59 7.45 21.02
C ILE A 139 6.87 6.10 21.04
N LYS A 140 6.43 5.65 22.22
CA LYS A 140 5.59 4.45 22.38
C LYS A 140 4.15 4.84 22.64
N LEU A 141 3.22 4.30 21.84
CA LEU A 141 1.81 4.47 22.12
C LEU A 141 1.35 3.46 23.17
N LEU A 142 0.54 3.93 24.11
CA LEU A 142 -0.06 3.06 25.10
C LEU A 142 -1.24 2.28 24.48
N ALA A 143 -1.43 1.04 24.96
CA ALA A 143 -2.47 0.15 24.50
C ALA A 143 -3.87 0.82 24.52
N GLY A 144 -4.61 0.71 23.43
CA GLY A 144 -6.00 1.16 23.33
C GLY A 144 -6.21 2.68 23.27
N LYS A 145 -5.13 3.49 23.30
CA LYS A 145 -5.23 4.95 23.23
C LYS A 145 -5.49 5.44 21.81
N LYS A 146 -6.44 6.36 21.68
CA LYS A 146 -6.86 6.93 20.39
C LYS A 146 -6.79 8.44 20.47
N TYR A 147 -5.85 9.03 19.75
CA TYR A 147 -5.54 10.45 19.85
C TYR A 147 -6.23 11.21 18.73
N LEU A 148 -7.21 12.05 19.08
CA LEU A 148 -7.85 12.95 18.12
C LEU A 148 -6.92 14.14 17.88
N THR A 149 -6.59 14.41 16.63
CA THR A 149 -5.60 15.43 16.27
C THR A 149 -5.98 16.13 14.96
N GLY A 150 -5.50 17.36 14.79
CA GLY A 150 -5.33 17.98 13.49
C GLY A 150 -4.05 17.46 12.82
N THR A 151 -3.53 18.20 11.84
CA THR A 151 -2.29 17.83 11.14
C THR A 151 -1.09 17.79 12.09
N LEU A 152 -0.32 16.71 12.00
CA LEU A 152 0.98 16.57 12.64
C LEU A 152 2.08 16.73 11.60
N TYR A 153 3.02 17.63 11.89
CA TYR A 153 4.11 18.00 10.99
C TYR A 153 5.41 17.33 11.41
N LEU A 154 6.06 16.62 10.49
CA LEU A 154 7.32 15.88 10.72
C LEU A 154 8.55 16.57 10.12
N TYR A 155 8.43 17.87 9.87
CA TYR A 155 9.45 18.68 9.23
C TYR A 155 9.50 20.07 9.86
N LYS A 156 10.59 20.78 9.55
CA LYS A 156 10.77 22.17 9.95
C LYS A 156 9.96 23.09 9.05
N ASP A 157 9.08 23.88 9.67
CA ASP A 157 8.38 24.98 9.01
C ASP A 157 8.32 26.17 9.98
N SER A 158 8.55 27.40 9.52
CA SER A 158 8.58 28.57 10.40
C SER A 158 7.19 28.97 10.91
N VAL A 159 6.12 28.55 10.24
CA VAL A 159 4.74 28.90 10.55
C VAL A 159 3.99 27.69 11.11
N LYS A 160 4.00 26.57 10.40
CA LYS A 160 3.27 25.35 10.75
C LYS A 160 3.91 24.56 11.89
N ASN A 161 5.24 24.52 11.94
CA ASN A 161 5.97 23.74 12.94
C ASN A 161 7.29 24.40 13.40
N PRO A 162 7.21 25.58 14.05
CA PRO A 162 8.39 26.32 14.48
C PRO A 162 9.20 25.57 15.55
N GLY A 163 8.62 24.58 16.22
CA GLY A 163 9.27 23.80 17.27
C GLY A 163 10.20 22.70 16.78
N PHE A 164 10.11 22.27 15.52
CA PHE A 164 11.02 21.25 14.97
C PHE A 164 12.46 21.78 14.94
N LYS A 165 13.44 20.94 15.29
CA LYS A 165 14.86 21.31 15.33
C LYS A 165 15.68 20.24 14.58
N ALA A 166 16.20 20.62 13.40
CA ALA A 166 17.01 19.81 12.46
C ALA A 166 16.23 18.85 11.52
N LYS A 167 16.97 18.28 10.54
CA LYS A 167 16.59 17.58 9.27
C LYS A 167 15.29 16.77 9.31
N PRO A 168 14.49 16.69 8.21
CA PRO A 168 13.20 16.00 8.22
C PRO A 168 13.33 14.55 8.72
N GLY A 169 12.52 14.20 9.73
CA GLY A 169 12.25 12.84 10.19
C GLY A 169 13.33 12.14 11.02
N ARG A 170 13.64 12.49 12.28
CA ARG A 170 14.20 11.50 13.24
C ARG A 170 13.11 11.04 14.18
N ILE A 171 12.10 10.37 13.65
CA ILE A 171 10.90 10.04 14.39
C ILE A 171 10.66 8.55 14.29
N LYS A 172 10.73 7.87 15.42
CA LYS A 172 10.25 6.50 15.58
C LYS A 172 9.01 6.51 16.48
N ILE A 173 7.90 6.03 15.95
CA ILE A 173 6.67 5.82 16.71
C ILE A 173 6.29 4.35 16.60
N THR A 174 6.22 3.69 17.76
CA THR A 174 5.79 2.30 17.84
C THR A 174 4.53 2.21 18.67
N GLY A 175 3.48 1.67 18.06
CA GLY A 175 2.20 1.45 18.72
C GLY A 175 2.05 0.05 19.28
N GLN A 176 0.81 -0.34 19.49
CA GLN A 176 0.41 -1.74 19.67
C GLN A 176 -0.74 -2.00 18.71
N ALA A 177 -0.41 -2.50 17.52
CA ALA A 177 -1.40 -2.83 16.51
C ALA A 177 -2.15 -4.08 16.96
N GLY A 178 -3.44 -3.93 17.21
CA GLY A 178 -4.33 -5.08 17.26
C GLY A 178 -4.56 -5.55 15.84
N GLY A 179 -3.78 -6.54 15.38
CA GLY A 179 -4.02 -7.40 14.22
C GLY A 179 -4.24 -6.75 12.85
N ILE A 180 -3.86 -7.46 11.78
CA ILE A 180 -4.32 -7.17 10.41
C ILE A 180 -5.79 -7.59 10.33
N ALA A 181 -6.68 -6.82 10.91
CA ALA A 181 -8.10 -7.17 10.97
C ALA A 181 -8.74 -6.93 9.61
N THR A 182 -9.22 -8.00 9.00
CA THR A 182 -10.08 -7.95 7.80
C THR A 182 -11.42 -7.23 8.07
N GLY A 183 -11.74 -6.88 9.33
CA GLY A 183 -12.94 -6.13 9.78
C GLY A 183 -12.75 -4.63 10.05
N SER A 184 -13.70 -4.00 10.75
CA SER A 184 -13.63 -2.58 11.14
C SER A 184 -12.41 -2.31 12.02
N LEU A 185 -11.51 -1.45 11.56
CA LEU A 185 -10.23 -1.10 12.21
C LEU A 185 -10.40 -0.29 13.51
N GLU A 186 -11.55 0.35 13.66
CA GLU A 186 -11.86 1.33 14.70
C GLU A 186 -11.75 0.83 16.18
N PRO A 187 -11.98 -0.45 16.52
CA PRO A 187 -11.85 -0.88 17.92
C PRO A 187 -10.42 -1.17 18.38
N GLN A 188 -9.47 -1.46 17.48
CA GLN A 188 -8.26 -2.21 17.82
C GLN A 188 -7.01 -1.33 17.93
N GLY A 189 -6.20 -1.56 18.96
CA GLY A 189 -4.87 -0.94 19.11
C GLY A 189 -4.87 0.57 19.38
N SER A 190 -3.67 1.14 19.31
CA SER A 190 -3.45 2.59 19.41
C SER A 190 -3.59 3.28 18.06
N ALA A 191 -4.19 4.48 18.02
CA ALA A 191 -4.48 5.17 16.75
C ALA A 191 -4.28 6.68 16.79
N LEU A 192 -3.88 7.25 15.66
CA LEU A 192 -3.98 8.67 15.35
C LEU A 192 -5.24 8.89 14.51
N VAL A 193 -6.14 9.75 14.99
CA VAL A 193 -7.44 10.01 14.37
C VAL A 193 -7.52 11.47 13.98
N HIS A 194 -7.77 11.73 12.69
CA HIS A 194 -7.89 13.10 12.20
C HIS A 194 -9.26 13.68 12.54
N ILE A 195 -9.28 14.98 12.86
CA ILE A 195 -10.51 15.72 13.12
C ILE A 195 -11.43 15.69 11.88
N ASN A 196 -12.69 15.29 12.10
CA ASN A 196 -13.73 15.35 11.07
C ASN A 196 -13.96 16.78 10.58
N GLY A 197 -14.21 16.94 9.28
CA GLY A 197 -14.37 18.23 8.62
C GLY A 197 -13.05 18.93 8.26
N SER A 198 -11.89 18.37 8.64
CA SER A 198 -10.60 18.91 8.20
C SER A 198 -10.23 18.41 6.80
N ALA A 199 -10.00 19.35 5.88
CA ALA A 199 -9.47 19.09 4.55
C ALA A 199 -7.93 18.98 4.51
N SER A 200 -7.25 19.18 5.63
CA SER A 200 -5.79 19.02 5.71
C SER A 200 -5.38 17.54 5.72
N ARG A 201 -4.07 17.31 5.76
CA ARG A 201 -3.46 15.98 5.91
C ARG A 201 -3.41 15.58 7.38
N LEU A 202 -3.51 14.29 7.71
CA LEU A 202 -3.31 13.86 9.10
C LEU A 202 -1.81 13.90 9.45
N ILE A 203 -0.97 13.22 8.67
CA ILE A 203 0.49 13.30 8.76
C ILE A 203 1.02 14.06 7.54
N GLU A 204 1.85 15.08 7.78
CA GLU A 204 2.54 15.81 6.72
C GLU A 204 4.05 15.83 6.99
N CYS A 205 4.83 15.28 6.06
CA CYS A 205 6.27 15.49 5.99
C CYS A 205 6.63 16.06 4.62
N ILE A 206 7.28 17.22 4.63
CA ILE A 206 7.83 17.85 3.45
C ILE A 206 9.33 18.03 3.69
N GLY A 207 10.15 17.38 2.86
CA GLY A 207 11.60 17.53 2.85
C GLY A 207 12.10 18.43 1.73
N GLU A 208 13.40 18.65 1.68
CA GLU A 208 14.08 19.30 0.56
C GLU A 208 14.94 18.26 -0.16
N PHE A 209 14.76 18.13 -1.49
CA PHE A 209 15.58 17.26 -2.31
C PHE A 209 16.79 18.02 -2.87
N SER A 210 18.02 17.72 -2.43
CA SER A 210 19.25 18.31 -3.01
C SER A 210 20.32 17.27 -3.32
N ILE A 211 20.64 17.09 -4.61
CA ILE A 211 21.80 16.29 -5.07
C ILE A 211 23.12 17.03 -4.76
N ALA A 212 23.08 18.36 -4.68
CA ALA A 212 24.25 19.20 -4.44
C ALA A 212 24.76 19.13 -2.99
N HIS A 213 23.90 18.75 -2.04
CA HIS A 213 24.23 18.70 -0.61
C HIS A 213 23.88 17.34 0.00
N PRO A 214 24.56 16.24 -0.41
CA PRO A 214 24.20 14.91 0.03
C PRO A 214 24.36 14.68 1.53
N GLY A 215 25.29 15.39 2.19
CA GLY A 215 25.47 15.35 3.65
C GLY A 215 24.33 16.00 4.44
N GLU A 216 23.43 16.72 3.76
CA GLU A 216 22.21 17.30 4.32
C GLU A 216 20.98 16.40 4.08
N MET A 217 21.14 15.34 3.26
CA MET A 217 20.09 14.39 2.95
C MET A 217 19.77 13.48 4.15
N GLY A 218 18.60 13.71 4.74
CA GLY A 218 17.74 12.69 5.33
C GLY A 218 17.70 12.53 6.85
N GLY A 219 16.51 12.12 7.31
CA GLY A 219 16.23 11.53 8.60
C GLY A 219 15.40 10.24 8.43
N GLN A 220 15.41 9.39 9.45
CA GLN A 220 14.59 8.18 9.57
C GLN A 220 13.16 8.43 10.11
N ILE A 221 12.13 8.24 9.28
CA ILE A 221 10.73 8.13 9.73
C ILE A 221 10.40 6.66 9.88
N ASP A 222 10.01 6.26 11.08
CA ASP A 222 9.72 4.88 11.42
C ASP A 222 8.36 4.80 12.13
N PHE A 223 7.39 4.15 11.49
CA PHE A 223 6.09 3.86 12.06
C PHE A 223 5.85 2.36 12.11
N GLU A 224 5.80 1.82 13.33
CA GLU A 224 5.54 0.41 13.55
C GLU A 224 4.27 0.21 14.38
N GLU A 225 3.41 -0.72 13.99
CA GLU A 225 2.27 -1.13 14.82
C GLU A 225 1.25 0.00 15.07
N MET A 226 1.04 0.83 14.04
CA MET A 226 0.26 2.07 14.09
C MET A 226 -1.03 2.01 13.27
N ASN A 227 -2.09 2.62 13.81
CA ASN A 227 -3.32 2.87 13.06
C ASN A 227 -3.47 4.37 12.75
N PHE A 228 -3.74 4.70 11.50
CA PHE A 228 -3.99 6.07 11.03
C PHE A 228 -5.39 6.17 10.44
N ILE A 229 -6.18 7.13 10.89
CA ILE A 229 -7.58 7.24 10.51
C ILE A 229 -7.86 8.66 10.04
N GLY A 230 -8.15 8.80 8.75
CA GLY A 230 -8.60 10.07 8.17
C GLY A 230 -10.02 10.43 8.61
N GLY A 231 -10.29 11.73 8.64
CA GLY A 231 -11.64 12.28 8.76
C GLY A 231 -12.37 12.26 7.41
N ASN A 232 -13.65 12.61 7.43
CA ASN A 232 -14.53 12.60 6.26
C ASN A 232 -14.14 13.59 5.13
N GLN A 233 -13.25 14.55 5.38
CA GLN A 233 -12.74 15.51 4.37
C GLN A 233 -11.23 15.44 4.19
N THR A 234 -10.53 14.56 4.90
CA THR A 234 -9.07 14.47 4.86
C THR A 234 -8.58 14.21 3.43
N THR A 235 -7.60 14.99 2.99
CA THR A 235 -7.07 14.93 1.61
C THR A 235 -6.06 13.80 1.43
N ASP A 236 -5.11 13.68 2.36
CA ASP A 236 -4.24 12.50 2.49
C ASP A 236 -4.16 12.11 3.97
N VAL A 237 -4.28 10.82 4.29
CA VAL A 237 -4.05 10.38 5.67
C VAL A 237 -2.56 10.49 6.01
N ILE A 238 -1.69 10.07 5.08
CA ILE A 238 -0.24 10.27 5.21
C ILE A 238 0.27 10.91 3.93
N TYR A 239 1.01 12.00 4.07
CA TYR A 239 1.63 12.71 2.98
C TYR A 239 3.13 12.85 3.19
N PHE A 240 3.90 12.30 2.26
CA PHE A 240 5.34 12.43 2.18
C PHE A 240 5.71 13.11 0.86
N GLU A 241 6.39 14.24 0.93
CA GLU A 241 6.89 14.95 -0.24
C GLU A 241 8.36 15.31 -0.08
N ALA A 242 9.17 15.00 -1.10
CA ALA A 242 10.60 15.30 -1.12
C ALA A 242 11.36 14.84 0.15
N CYS A 243 10.81 13.86 0.85
CA CYS A 243 11.42 13.26 2.02
C CYS A 243 12.63 12.43 1.59
N GLN A 244 13.74 12.62 2.31
CA GLN A 244 14.99 11.91 2.12
C GLN A 244 15.33 11.15 3.40
N GLY A 245 16.02 10.02 3.26
CA GLY A 245 16.29 9.08 4.36
C GLY A 245 15.23 7.99 4.46
N GLN A 246 15.52 6.97 5.27
CA GLN A 246 14.69 5.77 5.36
C GLN A 246 13.30 6.10 5.91
N ILE A 247 12.27 5.92 5.07
CA ILE A 247 10.88 5.87 5.51
C ILE A 247 10.52 4.40 5.68
N TYR A 248 10.19 4.01 6.90
CA TYR A 248 9.86 2.63 7.26
C TYR A 248 8.46 2.59 7.88
N LEU A 249 7.55 1.85 7.26
CA LEU A 249 6.21 1.58 7.79
C LEU A 249 6.02 0.07 7.93
N LYS A 250 5.70 -0.40 9.14
CA LYS A 250 5.52 -1.83 9.41
C LYS A 250 4.27 -2.10 10.25
N ASN A 251 3.52 -3.15 9.90
CA ASN A 251 2.34 -3.60 10.65
C ASN A 251 1.37 -2.43 10.90
N TYR A 252 1.02 -1.71 9.83
CA TYR A 252 0.27 -0.46 9.94
C TYR A 252 -1.09 -0.58 9.25
N THR A 253 -2.04 0.24 9.69
CA THR A 253 -3.32 0.41 9.00
C THR A 253 -3.61 1.88 8.69
N VAL A 254 -4.20 2.12 7.52
CA VAL A 254 -4.65 3.44 7.07
C VAL A 254 -6.12 3.35 6.67
N GLN A 255 -6.98 4.06 7.38
CA GLN A 255 -8.40 4.14 7.08
C GLN A 255 -8.75 5.48 6.43
N ILE A 256 -9.35 5.42 5.24
CA ILE A 256 -9.79 6.55 4.44
C ILE A 256 -11.31 6.70 4.61
N LYS A 257 -11.77 7.87 5.07
CA LYS A 257 -13.20 8.19 5.21
C LYS A 257 -13.72 9.16 4.14
N ASN A 258 -12.83 9.93 3.51
CA ASN A 258 -13.18 10.82 2.41
C ASN A 258 -13.20 10.03 1.08
N PRO A 259 -14.33 9.97 0.36
CA PRO A 259 -14.41 9.28 -0.94
C PRO A 259 -13.42 9.78 -2.01
N ALA A 260 -13.00 11.04 -1.91
CA ALA A 260 -12.02 11.66 -2.80
C ALA A 260 -10.61 11.77 -2.18
N GLY A 261 -10.44 11.35 -0.92
CA GLY A 261 -9.17 11.45 -0.19
C GLY A 261 -8.26 10.26 -0.44
N ASN A 262 -6.95 10.46 -0.28
CA ASN A 262 -5.95 9.43 -0.43
C ASN A 262 -5.57 8.80 0.91
N GLY A 263 -5.11 7.55 0.87
CA GLY A 263 -4.52 6.89 2.03
C GLY A 263 -3.12 7.41 2.29
N ILE A 264 -2.17 6.93 1.48
CA ILE A 264 -0.77 7.34 1.55
C ILE A 264 -0.38 7.96 0.20
N SER A 265 0.12 9.20 0.24
CA SER A 265 0.70 9.88 -0.90
C SER A 265 2.20 10.02 -0.71
N GLU A 266 2.96 9.47 -1.67
CA GLU A 266 4.41 9.59 -1.76
C GLU A 266 4.76 10.40 -3.01
N VAL A 267 5.44 11.52 -2.80
CA VAL A 267 5.70 12.52 -3.84
C VAL A 267 7.20 12.80 -3.91
N THR A 268 7.90 12.30 -4.92
CA THR A 268 9.35 12.54 -5.09
C THR A 268 10.18 12.17 -3.85
N THR A 269 9.82 11.07 -3.19
CA THR A 269 10.47 10.59 -1.96
C THR A 269 11.53 9.53 -2.27
N TRP A 270 12.61 9.50 -1.48
CA TRP A 270 13.68 8.50 -1.59
C TRP A 270 13.52 7.42 -0.50
N GLU A 271 13.94 6.19 -0.79
CA GLU A 271 14.10 5.07 0.18
C GLU A 271 12.88 4.83 1.07
N THR A 272 11.92 4.04 0.59
CA THR A 272 10.69 3.80 1.37
C THR A 272 10.32 2.33 1.36
N GLU A 273 10.08 1.83 2.56
CA GLU A 273 9.79 0.45 2.85
C GLU A 273 8.47 0.34 3.60
N HIS A 274 7.55 -0.42 3.02
CA HIS A 274 6.28 -0.75 3.63
C HIS A 274 6.19 -2.26 3.81
N HIS A 275 5.85 -2.69 5.02
CA HIS A 275 5.77 -4.11 5.38
C HIS A 275 4.46 -4.38 6.11
N ASN A 276 3.68 -5.36 5.65
CA ASN A 276 2.42 -5.78 6.29
C ASN A 276 1.43 -4.62 6.51
N GLY A 277 1.20 -3.85 5.45
CA GLY A 277 0.28 -2.71 5.48
C GLY A 277 -1.15 -3.07 5.11
N LEU A 278 -2.12 -2.37 5.68
CA LEU A 278 -3.52 -2.39 5.24
C LEU A 278 -4.03 -0.96 5.03
N ILE A 279 -4.25 -0.57 3.78
CA ILE A 279 -4.88 0.69 3.40
C ILE A 279 -6.32 0.39 2.96
N ARG A 280 -7.29 1.11 3.51
CA ARG A 280 -8.70 0.79 3.28
C ARG A 280 -9.60 2.03 3.21
N GLY A 281 -10.39 2.12 2.14
CA GLY A 281 -11.52 3.05 2.03
C GLY A 281 -12.87 2.37 2.29
N GLN A 282 -13.94 2.96 1.75
CA GLN A 282 -15.30 2.41 1.84
C GLN A 282 -16.01 2.31 0.48
N ALA A 283 -15.24 2.18 -0.61
CA ALA A 283 -15.80 1.93 -1.94
C ALA A 283 -16.74 0.73 -1.95
N SER A 284 -17.83 0.86 -2.70
CA SER A 284 -18.96 -0.06 -2.71
C SER A 284 -19.19 -0.73 -4.07
N GLY A 285 -18.34 -0.45 -5.06
CA GLY A 285 -18.46 -0.93 -6.43
C GLY A 285 -19.37 -0.08 -7.31
N THR A 286 -19.73 1.13 -6.91
CA THR A 286 -20.63 2.02 -7.69
C THR A 286 -19.88 3.04 -8.54
N GLY A 287 -18.60 3.25 -8.27
CA GLY A 287 -17.78 4.26 -8.95
C GLY A 287 -17.81 5.65 -8.29
N SER A 288 -18.41 5.79 -7.11
CA SER A 288 -18.50 7.06 -6.39
C SER A 288 -17.21 7.44 -5.66
N TRP A 289 -16.34 6.46 -5.38
CA TRP A 289 -15.03 6.70 -4.79
C TRP A 289 -13.99 6.99 -5.89
N THR A 290 -13.21 8.05 -5.68
CA THR A 290 -12.16 8.52 -6.59
C THR A 290 -10.81 8.71 -5.91
N GLY A 291 -10.78 8.65 -4.57
CA GLY A 291 -9.58 8.69 -3.76
C GLY A 291 -8.66 7.48 -4.00
N ILE A 292 -7.36 7.68 -3.83
CA ILE A 292 -6.33 6.68 -4.13
C ILE A 292 -5.84 6.06 -2.82
N GLY A 293 -5.81 4.73 -2.71
CA GLY A 293 -5.25 4.06 -1.53
C GLY A 293 -3.77 4.37 -1.34
N LEU A 294 -2.95 3.96 -2.32
CA LEU A 294 -1.51 4.24 -2.37
C LEU A 294 -1.19 5.04 -3.63
N ASN A 295 -0.79 6.30 -3.44
CA ASN A 295 -0.56 7.27 -4.50
C ASN A 295 0.92 7.62 -4.60
N ILE A 296 1.60 7.02 -5.57
CA ILE A 296 3.02 7.27 -5.84
C ILE A 296 3.11 8.19 -7.06
N LYS A 297 3.64 9.40 -6.89
CA LYS A 297 3.70 10.39 -7.97
C LYS A 297 4.99 11.21 -7.92
N SER A 298 5.29 11.87 -9.05
CA SER A 298 6.31 12.92 -9.11
C SER A 298 5.63 14.30 -9.05
N ASN A 299 6.35 15.31 -8.56
CA ASN A 299 5.94 16.73 -8.52
C ASN A 299 6.74 17.62 -9.49
N GLU A 300 7.25 17.09 -10.61
CA GLU A 300 8.05 17.85 -11.60
C GLU A 300 9.44 18.30 -11.12
N SER A 301 9.78 18.10 -9.85
CA SER A 301 11.16 18.33 -9.39
C SER A 301 12.12 17.35 -10.07
N THR A 302 13.38 17.75 -10.19
CA THR A 302 14.48 16.88 -10.67
C THR A 302 14.70 15.64 -9.80
N GLY A 303 13.99 15.52 -8.68
CA GLY A 303 14.04 14.37 -7.79
C GLY A 303 13.42 13.12 -8.39
N GLN A 304 14.04 11.98 -8.06
CA GLN A 304 13.58 10.66 -8.46
C GLN A 304 12.67 10.09 -7.38
N VAL A 305 11.65 9.33 -7.78
CA VAL A 305 10.99 8.38 -6.87
C VAL A 305 11.66 7.03 -7.08
N ASN A 306 12.56 6.64 -6.19
CA ASN A 306 13.42 5.47 -6.38
C ASN A 306 13.60 4.70 -5.07
N MET A 307 13.94 3.41 -5.19
CA MET A 307 14.18 2.48 -4.09
C MET A 307 12.97 2.31 -3.17
N LYS A 308 11.88 1.80 -3.75
CA LYS A 308 10.64 1.53 -3.01
C LYS A 308 10.40 0.04 -2.89
N ILE A 309 10.07 -0.41 -1.68
CA ILE A 309 9.72 -1.80 -1.39
C ILE A 309 8.37 -1.82 -0.68
N TYR A 310 7.41 -2.53 -1.25
CA TYR A 310 6.09 -2.77 -0.67
C TYR A 310 5.90 -4.27 -0.51
N SER A 311 6.10 -4.78 0.71
CA SER A 311 5.99 -6.19 1.06
C SER A 311 4.71 -6.45 1.83
N ASN A 312 3.84 -7.32 1.29
CA ASN A 312 2.55 -7.68 1.88
C ASN A 312 1.69 -6.45 2.22
N VAL A 313 1.64 -5.48 1.31
CA VAL A 313 0.81 -4.27 1.44
C VAL A 313 -0.51 -4.50 0.73
N ASN A 314 -1.60 -4.40 1.49
CA ASN A 314 -2.94 -4.58 0.99
C ASN A 314 -3.69 -3.26 0.85
N VAL A 315 -4.44 -3.09 -0.23
CA VAL A 315 -5.27 -1.93 -0.52
C VAL A 315 -6.69 -2.38 -0.86
N TYR A 316 -7.68 -1.99 -0.04
CA TYR A 316 -9.06 -2.43 -0.19
C TYR A 316 -10.05 -1.27 -0.28
N LYS A 317 -11.08 -1.44 -1.12
CA LYS A 317 -12.26 -0.57 -1.12
C LYS A 317 -11.91 0.91 -1.29
N CYS A 318 -10.98 1.22 -2.19
CA CYS A 318 -10.62 2.59 -2.54
C CYS A 318 -11.27 2.99 -3.86
N GLY A 319 -11.16 4.27 -4.25
CA GLY A 319 -11.49 4.67 -5.62
C GLY A 319 -10.54 3.99 -6.59
N TYR A 320 -9.28 4.38 -6.52
CA TYR A 320 -8.17 3.64 -7.09
C TYR A 320 -7.42 2.93 -5.97
N GLY A 321 -6.97 1.70 -6.20
CA GLY A 321 -6.14 1.02 -5.22
C GLY A 321 -4.75 1.64 -5.14
N ILE A 322 -3.92 1.34 -6.14
CA ILE A 322 -2.55 1.83 -6.28
C ILE A 322 -2.49 2.66 -7.56
N ARG A 323 -1.93 3.87 -7.49
CA ARG A 323 -1.69 4.69 -8.67
C ARG A 323 -0.27 5.21 -8.68
N ILE A 324 0.44 4.98 -9.79
CA ILE A 324 1.88 5.25 -9.91
C ILE A 324 2.11 6.09 -11.15
N GLY A 325 2.88 7.18 -11.07
CA GLY A 325 3.33 7.92 -12.25
C GLY A 325 3.10 9.42 -12.24
N ARG A 326 3.44 10.04 -13.36
CA ARG A 326 3.29 11.46 -13.67
C ARG A 326 1.83 11.74 -14.02
N ARG A 327 1.15 12.57 -13.22
CA ARG A 327 -0.27 12.92 -13.47
C ARG A 327 -0.41 14.05 -14.48
N ALA A 328 0.32 15.15 -14.25
CA ALA A 328 0.36 16.34 -15.11
C ALA A 328 1.81 16.75 -15.48
N ALA A 329 2.80 16.11 -14.86
CA ALA A 329 4.21 16.43 -14.99
C ALA A 329 4.77 16.04 -16.37
N SER A 330 5.56 16.93 -16.98
CA SER A 330 6.30 16.67 -18.22
C SER A 330 7.59 15.88 -18.02
N SER A 331 8.10 15.83 -16.78
CA SER A 331 9.35 15.19 -16.35
C SER A 331 9.16 14.36 -15.06
N GLY A 332 10.12 13.49 -14.76
CA GLY A 332 10.12 12.65 -13.55
C GLY A 332 10.08 11.15 -13.85
N THR A 333 11.09 10.42 -13.38
CA THR A 333 11.16 8.97 -13.47
C THR A 333 10.82 8.33 -12.12
N LEU A 334 10.00 7.28 -12.15
CA LEU A 334 9.62 6.48 -10.99
C LEU A 334 10.14 5.05 -11.15
N GLY A 335 11.03 4.65 -10.25
CA GLY A 335 11.72 3.37 -10.27
C GLY A 335 13.13 3.43 -9.65
N PRO A 336 13.67 2.32 -9.12
CA PRO A 336 13.02 1.00 -9.06
C PRO A 336 11.93 0.93 -7.98
N LEU A 337 10.81 0.28 -8.33
CA LEU A 337 9.69 -0.03 -7.44
C LEU A 337 9.51 -1.54 -7.35
N ILE A 338 9.39 -2.08 -6.13
CA ILE A 338 9.20 -3.52 -5.91
C ILE A 338 7.95 -3.75 -5.06
N PHE A 339 7.01 -4.53 -5.57
CA PHE A 339 5.86 -5.06 -4.83
C PHE A 339 6.04 -6.57 -4.64
N MET A 340 5.94 -7.04 -3.40
CA MET A 340 6.06 -8.46 -3.05
C MET A 340 4.82 -8.91 -2.28
N GLY A 341 3.99 -9.73 -2.89
CA GLY A 341 2.71 -10.16 -2.35
C GLY A 341 1.71 -9.00 -2.21
N GLY A 342 0.85 -9.11 -1.21
CA GLY A 342 -0.24 -8.16 -0.97
C GLY A 342 -1.40 -8.31 -1.96
N GLN A 343 -2.47 -7.58 -1.70
CA GLN A 343 -3.71 -7.63 -2.45
C GLN A 343 -4.24 -6.22 -2.72
N CYS A 344 -4.69 -5.97 -3.93
CA CYS A 344 -5.50 -4.80 -4.27
C CYS A 344 -6.91 -5.26 -4.63
N SER A 345 -7.94 -4.75 -3.97
CA SER A 345 -9.29 -5.31 -4.12
C SER A 345 -10.44 -4.33 -3.92
N LEU A 346 -11.56 -4.62 -4.59
CA LEU A 346 -12.84 -3.91 -4.45
C LEU A 346 -12.74 -2.42 -4.80
N SER A 347 -11.89 -2.06 -5.75
CA SER A 347 -11.75 -0.68 -6.19
C SER A 347 -12.94 -0.22 -7.04
N ASP A 348 -13.42 1.00 -6.81
CA ASP A 348 -14.49 1.64 -7.61
C ASP A 348 -14.03 2.02 -9.03
N GLN A 349 -12.72 2.13 -9.22
CA GLN A 349 -12.02 2.38 -10.47
C GLN A 349 -11.11 1.18 -10.79
N GLN A 350 -9.82 1.41 -11.05
CA GLN A 350 -8.81 0.37 -11.23
C GLN A 350 -8.16 -0.05 -9.91
N ASN A 351 -7.74 -1.30 -9.83
CA ASN A 351 -6.91 -1.75 -8.71
C ASN A 351 -5.50 -1.14 -8.79
N MET A 352 -4.81 -1.26 -9.93
CA MET A 352 -3.53 -0.59 -10.16
C MET A 352 -3.58 0.21 -11.45
N TRP A 353 -3.13 1.46 -11.39
CA TRP A 353 -2.96 2.31 -12.57
C TRP A 353 -1.55 2.88 -12.63
N LEU A 354 -0.81 2.46 -13.66
CA LEU A 354 0.49 2.96 -14.03
C LEU A 354 0.33 4.05 -15.10
N ASP A 355 0.50 5.31 -14.69
CA ASP A 355 0.62 6.46 -15.60
C ASP A 355 2.04 6.55 -16.19
N GLY A 356 2.27 7.54 -17.06
CA GLY A 356 3.60 7.82 -17.62
C GLY A 356 4.68 8.09 -16.56
N GLY A 357 5.95 7.87 -16.91
CA GLY A 357 7.12 8.06 -16.05
C GLY A 357 7.45 6.89 -15.12
N CYS A 358 6.56 5.88 -14.97
CA CYS A 358 6.90 4.62 -14.32
C CYS A 358 7.83 3.82 -15.22
N TYR A 359 9.14 3.83 -14.95
CA TYR A 359 10.14 3.23 -15.82
C TYR A 359 10.64 1.86 -15.35
N ASN A 360 10.56 1.57 -14.04
CA ASN A 360 11.01 0.28 -13.51
C ASN A 360 10.12 -0.15 -12.33
N LEU A 361 9.36 -1.22 -12.55
CA LEU A 361 8.46 -1.82 -11.58
C LEU A 361 8.54 -3.34 -11.67
N VAL A 362 8.70 -4.01 -10.53
CA VAL A 362 8.54 -5.46 -10.40
C VAL A 362 7.48 -5.76 -9.36
N SER A 363 6.41 -6.44 -9.75
CA SER A 363 5.37 -6.95 -8.85
C SER A 363 5.38 -8.47 -8.85
N ILE A 364 5.50 -9.09 -7.67
CA ILE A 364 5.67 -10.53 -7.51
C ILE A 364 4.55 -11.05 -6.61
N GLY A 365 3.71 -11.96 -7.13
CA GLY A 365 2.69 -12.65 -6.34
C GLY A 365 1.54 -11.76 -5.85
N GLN A 366 1.39 -10.56 -6.40
CA GLN A 366 0.33 -9.63 -6.00
C GLN A 366 -1.04 -10.11 -6.52
N GLN A 367 -2.06 -9.96 -5.68
CA GLN A 367 -3.44 -10.33 -6.00
C GLN A 367 -4.25 -9.10 -6.39
N PHE A 368 -5.06 -9.21 -7.43
CA PHE A 368 -5.95 -8.15 -7.92
C PHE A 368 -7.37 -8.68 -8.03
N GLU A 369 -8.29 -8.11 -7.27
CA GLU A 369 -9.64 -8.65 -7.18
C GLU A 369 -10.73 -7.59 -7.30
N VAL A 370 -11.81 -7.95 -7.99
CA VAL A 370 -13.11 -7.28 -7.87
C VAL A 370 -13.08 -5.77 -8.14
N ALA A 371 -12.13 -5.27 -8.93
CA ALA A 371 -12.20 -3.88 -9.42
C ALA A 371 -13.42 -3.72 -10.33
N ARG A 372 -14.09 -2.57 -10.19
CA ARG A 372 -15.19 -2.19 -11.08
C ARG A 372 -14.68 -2.03 -12.52
N LEU A 373 -13.52 -1.42 -12.71
CA LEU A 373 -12.81 -1.34 -13.98
C LEU A 373 -11.66 -2.37 -14.02
N ASN A 374 -10.57 -2.09 -14.73
CA ASN A 374 -9.44 -3.01 -14.87
C ASN A 374 -8.77 -3.35 -13.52
N ALA A 375 -8.21 -4.56 -13.43
CA ALA A 375 -7.24 -4.88 -12.41
C ALA A 375 -5.99 -4.00 -12.57
N ILE A 376 -5.48 -3.91 -13.80
CA ILE A 376 -4.30 -3.13 -14.13
C ILE A 376 -4.59 -2.28 -15.37
N LEU A 377 -4.35 -0.98 -15.25
CA LEU A 377 -4.28 -0.06 -16.39
C LEU A 377 -2.86 0.47 -16.52
N ILE A 378 -2.27 0.30 -17.71
CA ILE A 378 -0.96 0.86 -18.06
C ILE A 378 -1.18 1.90 -19.14
N ASN A 379 -0.75 3.13 -18.87
CA ASN A 379 -0.91 4.27 -19.74
C ASN A 379 0.42 5.01 -19.94
N SER A 380 0.51 5.83 -20.98
CA SER A 380 1.55 6.84 -21.13
C SER A 380 0.99 8.24 -20.96
N ASN A 381 1.88 9.21 -20.79
CA ASN A 381 1.54 10.63 -20.87
C ASN A 381 1.72 11.21 -22.27
N GLY A 382 2.11 10.38 -23.26
CA GLY A 382 2.44 10.82 -24.61
C GLY A 382 3.75 11.63 -24.68
N ALA A 383 4.60 11.28 -25.64
CA ALA A 383 5.85 11.94 -26.04
C ALA A 383 7.14 11.71 -25.23
N ASN A 384 7.12 11.37 -23.93
CA ASN A 384 8.34 11.36 -23.09
C ASN A 384 8.57 10.09 -22.25
N ASP A 385 7.97 8.95 -22.60
CA ASP A 385 8.27 7.68 -21.94
C ASP A 385 9.35 6.93 -22.73
N VAL A 386 10.51 6.74 -22.09
CA VAL A 386 11.57 5.83 -22.56
C VAL A 386 11.11 4.38 -22.39
N GLU A 387 11.86 3.43 -22.97
CA GLU A 387 11.65 2.01 -22.70
C GLU A 387 11.58 1.72 -21.20
N ARG A 388 10.53 1.01 -20.80
CA ARG A 388 10.24 0.69 -19.40
C ARG A 388 10.60 -0.76 -19.12
N ASN A 389 10.77 -1.08 -17.86
CA ASN A 389 10.92 -2.43 -17.35
C ASN A 389 9.82 -2.68 -16.33
N ILE A 390 8.61 -2.98 -16.81
CA ILE A 390 7.45 -3.25 -15.97
C ILE A 390 7.19 -4.75 -16.01
N LYS A 391 7.34 -5.43 -14.87
CA LYS A 391 7.21 -6.87 -14.78
C LYS A 391 6.25 -7.31 -13.68
N PHE A 392 5.30 -8.15 -14.04
CA PHE A 392 4.40 -8.84 -13.12
C PHE A 392 4.73 -10.34 -13.14
N ILE A 393 5.08 -10.90 -11.99
CA ILE A 393 5.46 -12.31 -11.83
C ILE A 393 4.41 -12.99 -10.96
N THR A 394 3.81 -14.06 -11.49
CA THR A 394 2.73 -14.83 -10.86
C THR A 394 1.60 -13.99 -10.25
N PRO A 395 1.07 -12.95 -10.94
CA PRO A 395 -0.07 -12.20 -10.41
C PRO A 395 -1.33 -13.09 -10.43
N TYR A 396 -2.22 -12.84 -9.48
CA TYR A 396 -3.53 -13.51 -9.39
C TYR A 396 -4.65 -12.50 -9.68
N PHE A 397 -5.45 -12.76 -10.70
CA PHE A 397 -6.56 -11.91 -11.12
C PHE A 397 -7.89 -12.61 -10.83
N THR A 398 -8.83 -11.91 -10.18
CA THR A 398 -10.19 -12.44 -10.02
C THR A 398 -11.30 -11.40 -10.07
N GLY A 399 -12.20 -11.56 -11.04
CA GLY A 399 -13.47 -10.85 -11.11
C GLY A 399 -13.37 -9.33 -11.25
N ASN A 400 -12.31 -8.83 -11.90
CA ASN A 400 -12.19 -7.41 -12.25
C ASN A 400 -12.93 -7.12 -13.57
N GLY A 401 -12.90 -5.86 -14.01
CA GLY A 401 -13.53 -5.45 -15.28
C GLY A 401 -15.04 -5.64 -15.25
N LYS A 402 -15.68 -5.34 -14.11
CA LYS A 402 -17.10 -5.63 -13.88
C LYS A 402 -18.06 -4.78 -14.71
N ILE A 403 -17.63 -3.63 -15.21
CA ILE A 403 -18.44 -2.87 -16.15
C ILE A 403 -18.35 -3.56 -17.52
N GLU A 404 -19.33 -4.40 -17.81
CA GLU A 404 -19.42 -5.17 -19.04
C GLU A 404 -20.09 -4.39 -20.18
N ASP A 405 -19.62 -3.15 -20.40
CA ASP A 405 -20.17 -2.20 -21.37
C ASP A 405 -19.53 -2.29 -22.76
N GLY A 406 -18.67 -3.30 -23.00
CA GLY A 406 -17.91 -3.45 -24.24
C GLY A 406 -16.71 -2.49 -24.38
N SER A 407 -16.48 -1.60 -23.40
CA SER A 407 -15.28 -0.78 -23.37
C SER A 407 -14.05 -1.59 -22.93
N TYR A 408 -12.85 -1.04 -23.16
CA TYR A 408 -11.60 -1.63 -22.68
C TYR A 408 -11.46 -1.60 -21.14
N ASN A 409 -12.34 -0.89 -20.43
CA ASN A 409 -12.38 -0.94 -18.96
C ASN A 409 -12.97 -2.26 -18.43
N SER A 410 -13.60 -3.07 -19.29
CA SER A 410 -14.15 -4.39 -18.95
C SER A 410 -13.09 -5.51 -18.90
N TYR A 411 -11.86 -5.22 -19.33
CA TYR A 411 -10.75 -6.17 -19.32
C TYR A 411 -10.07 -6.22 -17.95
N GLU A 412 -9.53 -7.37 -17.55
CA GLU A 412 -8.67 -7.49 -16.37
C GLU A 412 -7.44 -6.59 -16.52
N VAL A 413 -6.79 -6.59 -17.68
CA VAL A 413 -5.60 -5.78 -17.95
C VAL A 413 -5.80 -4.95 -19.21
N HIS A 414 -5.54 -3.65 -19.13
CA HIS A 414 -5.53 -2.74 -20.27
C HIS A 414 -4.17 -2.05 -20.40
N ILE A 415 -3.50 -2.26 -21.52
CA ILE A 415 -2.21 -1.66 -21.87
C ILE A 415 -2.44 -0.66 -23.00
N LYS A 416 -2.59 0.63 -22.66
CA LYS A 416 -2.72 1.70 -23.66
C LYS A 416 -1.39 2.06 -24.30
N ASP A 417 -0.32 1.94 -23.53
CA ASP A 417 1.07 2.11 -23.98
C ASP A 417 1.93 1.16 -23.16
N GLY A 418 2.65 0.29 -23.85
CA GLY A 418 3.32 -0.86 -23.25
C GLY A 418 4.69 -1.11 -23.83
N VAL A 419 5.60 -0.15 -23.71
CA VAL A 419 7.02 -0.39 -24.02
C VAL A 419 7.70 -1.14 -22.87
N GLY A 420 8.05 -2.42 -23.08
CA GLY A 420 8.78 -3.26 -22.11
C GLY A 420 7.93 -3.72 -20.91
N VAL A 421 6.72 -4.20 -21.19
CA VAL A 421 5.79 -4.75 -20.20
C VAL A 421 5.78 -6.28 -20.27
N GLU A 422 6.03 -6.95 -19.14
CA GLU A 422 6.02 -8.40 -19.03
C GLU A 422 5.01 -8.89 -17.96
N PHE A 423 4.22 -9.90 -18.34
CA PHE A 423 3.46 -10.74 -17.43
C PHE A 423 3.99 -12.17 -17.51
N ASP A 424 4.48 -12.71 -16.40
CA ASP A 424 4.99 -14.09 -16.33
C ASP A 424 4.21 -14.93 -15.32
N GLY A 425 3.56 -15.99 -15.81
CA GLY A 425 2.70 -16.86 -15.01
C GLY A 425 1.42 -16.22 -14.45
N PRO A 426 0.73 -15.29 -15.14
CA PRO A 426 -0.50 -14.72 -14.59
C PRO A 426 -1.62 -15.77 -14.51
N LEU A 427 -2.31 -15.83 -13.37
CA LEU A 427 -3.47 -16.70 -13.17
C LEU A 427 -4.75 -15.87 -13.22
N PHE A 428 -5.63 -16.21 -14.15
CA PHE A 428 -6.96 -15.61 -14.31
C PHE A 428 -8.04 -16.54 -13.77
N ASN A 429 -8.77 -16.07 -12.76
CA ASN A 429 -9.90 -16.76 -12.14
C ASN A 429 -11.14 -15.88 -12.23
N ASN A 430 -12.32 -16.46 -12.44
CA ASN A 430 -13.58 -15.75 -12.59
C ASN A 430 -13.50 -14.63 -13.64
N LEU A 431 -12.85 -14.95 -14.77
CA LEU A 431 -12.52 -14.01 -15.82
C LEU A 431 -13.75 -13.60 -16.64
N GLY A 432 -13.90 -12.30 -16.92
CA GLY A 432 -14.77 -11.78 -17.99
C GLY A 432 -13.98 -11.63 -19.30
N ASN A 433 -13.25 -10.51 -19.42
CA ASN A 433 -12.29 -10.23 -20.50
C ASN A 433 -10.87 -10.17 -19.95
N GLY A 434 -9.87 -10.72 -20.65
CA GLY A 434 -8.50 -10.87 -20.15
C GLY A 434 -7.66 -9.62 -20.33
N ILE A 435 -6.76 -9.66 -21.30
CA ILE A 435 -5.77 -8.63 -21.58
C ILE A 435 -6.13 -7.94 -22.90
N VAL A 436 -6.09 -6.61 -22.92
CA VAL A 436 -6.18 -5.82 -24.14
C VAL A 436 -5.03 -4.83 -24.23
N PHE A 437 -4.47 -4.66 -25.43
CA PHE A 437 -3.38 -3.71 -25.65
C PHE A 437 -3.49 -2.90 -26.95
N ASP A 438 -2.95 -1.69 -26.95
CA ASP A 438 -2.83 -0.86 -28.16
C ASP A 438 -1.65 -1.33 -29.00
N ARG A 439 -1.90 -1.86 -30.21
CA ARG A 439 -0.86 -2.35 -31.11
C ARG A 439 -0.13 -1.25 -31.89
N ALA A 440 -0.60 0.00 -31.83
CA ALA A 440 0.15 1.14 -32.37
C ALA A 440 1.21 1.62 -31.38
N ALA A 441 0.85 1.66 -30.09
CA ALA A 441 1.66 2.26 -29.04
C ALA A 441 2.45 1.26 -28.17
N SER A 442 2.11 -0.03 -28.19
CA SER A 442 2.80 -1.03 -27.35
C SER A 442 3.89 -1.78 -28.12
N GLN A 443 5.07 -1.92 -27.49
CA GLN A 443 6.23 -2.62 -28.04
C GLN A 443 6.92 -3.47 -26.94
N GLY A 444 7.29 -4.70 -27.25
CA GLY A 444 7.94 -5.58 -26.28
C GLY A 444 6.99 -6.05 -25.18
N VAL A 445 5.68 -6.13 -25.47
CA VAL A 445 4.72 -6.74 -24.54
C VAL A 445 4.95 -8.24 -24.54
N ILE A 446 5.21 -8.80 -23.38
CA ILE A 446 5.48 -10.22 -23.20
C ILE A 446 4.45 -10.82 -22.24
N ILE A 447 3.76 -11.86 -22.68
CA ILE A 447 2.80 -12.63 -21.87
C ILE A 447 3.28 -14.08 -21.85
N ARG A 448 3.85 -14.52 -20.73
CA ARG A 448 4.38 -15.88 -20.56
C ARG A 448 3.50 -16.70 -19.63
N ARG A 449 3.26 -17.95 -20.02
CA ARG A 449 2.58 -18.98 -19.24
C ARG A 449 1.26 -18.50 -18.60
N PRO A 450 0.39 -17.75 -19.31
CA PRO A 450 -0.88 -17.35 -18.72
C PRO A 450 -1.75 -18.57 -18.48
N VAL A 451 -2.41 -18.61 -17.31
CA VAL A 451 -3.32 -19.70 -16.91
C VAL A 451 -4.72 -19.14 -16.76
N VAL A 452 -5.66 -19.60 -17.60
CA VAL A 452 -7.08 -19.32 -17.42
C VAL A 452 -7.72 -20.49 -16.66
N ARG A 453 -8.04 -20.26 -15.39
CA ARG A 453 -8.59 -21.28 -14.49
C ARG A 453 -10.11 -21.36 -14.59
N THR A 454 -10.80 -20.22 -14.42
CA THR A 454 -12.26 -20.16 -14.48
C THR A 454 -12.73 -18.92 -15.23
N VAL A 455 -13.80 -19.08 -15.99
CA VAL A 455 -14.43 -18.03 -16.80
C VAL A 455 -15.87 -17.87 -16.32
N ARG A 456 -16.34 -16.64 -16.11
CA ARG A 456 -17.73 -16.39 -15.69
C ARG A 456 -18.69 -16.40 -16.87
N THR A 457 -19.99 -16.52 -16.62
CA THR A 457 -21.01 -16.72 -17.67
C THR A 457 -20.90 -15.71 -18.83
N TYR A 458 -20.78 -14.42 -18.55
CA TYR A 458 -20.57 -13.41 -19.61
C TYR A 458 -19.29 -13.68 -20.43
N GLY A 459 -18.20 -14.06 -19.76
CA GLY A 459 -16.94 -14.42 -20.40
C GLY A 459 -17.05 -15.59 -21.38
N THR A 460 -18.03 -16.48 -21.18
CA THR A 460 -18.30 -17.59 -22.12
C THR A 460 -19.21 -17.20 -23.29
N SER A 461 -20.03 -16.15 -23.14
CA SER A 461 -21.00 -15.73 -24.16
C SER A 461 -20.48 -14.62 -25.09
N SER A 462 -19.55 -13.80 -24.61
CA SER A 462 -18.96 -12.69 -25.37
C SER A 462 -17.50 -12.38 -24.97
N GLY A 463 -16.95 -13.13 -24.00
CA GLY A 463 -15.64 -12.82 -23.43
C GLY A 463 -14.47 -13.08 -24.36
N THR A 464 -13.51 -12.18 -24.29
CA THR A 464 -12.26 -12.24 -25.04
C THR A 464 -11.08 -12.31 -24.09
N PHE A 465 -10.23 -13.33 -24.21
CA PHE A 465 -9.05 -13.45 -23.36
C PHE A 465 -7.94 -12.50 -23.78
N ILE A 466 -7.49 -12.50 -25.04
CA ILE A 466 -6.51 -11.51 -25.51
C ILE A 466 -7.05 -10.78 -26.74
N ASP A 467 -7.08 -9.45 -26.67
CA ASP A 467 -7.43 -8.57 -27.78
C ASP A 467 -6.37 -7.49 -28.01
N ALA A 468 -6.39 -6.89 -29.20
CA ALA A 468 -5.61 -5.71 -29.52
C ALA A 468 -6.40 -4.72 -30.37
N TYR A 469 -6.15 -3.43 -30.16
CA TYR A 469 -6.77 -2.33 -30.91
C TYR A 469 -5.72 -1.35 -31.42
N GLY A 470 -6.14 -0.36 -32.21
CA GLY A 470 -5.24 0.63 -32.80
C GLY A 470 -4.69 0.19 -34.17
N THR A 471 -3.83 1.00 -34.77
CA THR A 471 -3.22 0.71 -36.07
C THR A 471 -2.05 -0.26 -35.90
N PHE A 472 -1.99 -1.30 -36.73
CA PHE A 472 -0.88 -2.25 -36.68
C PHE A 472 0.45 -1.59 -37.07
N ASN A 473 1.43 -1.63 -36.18
CA ASN A 473 2.80 -1.22 -36.44
C ASN A 473 3.71 -2.46 -36.53
N ALA A 474 4.17 -2.77 -37.74
CA ALA A 474 4.98 -3.96 -38.01
C ALA A 474 6.37 -3.95 -37.35
N ASN A 475 6.83 -2.79 -36.85
CA ASN A 475 8.09 -2.69 -36.12
C ASN A 475 7.95 -3.05 -34.64
N ASN A 476 6.73 -3.06 -34.11
CA ASN A 476 6.49 -3.43 -32.73
C ASN A 476 6.46 -4.96 -32.59
N GLN A 477 7.30 -5.50 -31.70
CA GLN A 477 7.39 -6.93 -31.45
C GLN A 477 6.77 -7.25 -30.10
N SER A 478 5.83 -8.20 -30.04
CA SER A 478 5.26 -8.68 -28.78
C SER A 478 5.18 -10.21 -28.80
N PHE A 479 5.12 -10.83 -27.62
CA PHE A 479 5.25 -12.28 -27.47
C PHE A 479 4.15 -12.86 -26.58
N LEU A 480 3.57 -13.97 -27.03
CA LEU A 480 2.69 -14.83 -26.24
C LEU A 480 3.32 -16.21 -26.15
N GLU A 481 3.73 -16.61 -24.94
CA GLU A 481 4.49 -17.84 -24.71
C GLU A 481 3.69 -18.80 -23.82
N GLN A 482 3.49 -20.04 -24.29
CA GLN A 482 2.92 -21.16 -23.51
C GLN A 482 1.58 -20.88 -22.78
N PRO A 483 0.54 -20.28 -23.40
CA PRO A 483 -0.77 -20.16 -22.78
C PRO A 483 -1.40 -21.51 -22.40
N LEU A 484 -2.01 -21.57 -21.22
CA LEU A 484 -2.77 -22.70 -20.69
C LEU A 484 -4.22 -22.30 -20.41
N PHE A 485 -5.17 -22.97 -21.07
CA PHE A 485 -6.60 -22.76 -20.88
C PHE A 485 -7.26 -23.99 -20.24
N ASN A 486 -7.56 -23.93 -18.94
CA ASN A 486 -8.36 -24.98 -18.28
C ASN A 486 -9.86 -24.77 -18.52
N GLN A 487 -10.28 -23.51 -18.62
CA GLN A 487 -11.58 -23.09 -19.16
C GLN A 487 -11.33 -22.02 -20.22
N SER A 488 -12.18 -21.98 -21.24
CA SER A 488 -11.98 -21.10 -22.41
C SER A 488 -13.06 -20.03 -22.47
N PRO A 489 -12.69 -18.74 -22.58
CA PRO A 489 -13.60 -17.70 -23.03
C PRO A 489 -14.06 -17.95 -24.46
N LEU A 490 -15.09 -17.23 -24.92
CA LEU A 490 -15.61 -17.36 -26.29
C LEU A 490 -14.50 -17.16 -27.33
N ASN A 491 -13.71 -16.09 -27.16
CA ASN A 491 -12.55 -15.78 -27.99
C ASN A 491 -11.27 -15.87 -27.16
N GLN A 492 -10.36 -16.80 -27.48
CA GLN A 492 -9.10 -16.92 -26.75
C GLN A 492 -8.10 -15.83 -27.16
N VAL A 493 -7.90 -15.61 -28.45
CA VAL A 493 -7.02 -14.54 -28.98
C VAL A 493 -7.65 -14.01 -30.27
N THR A 494 -7.91 -12.71 -30.36
CA THR A 494 -8.49 -12.10 -31.59
C THR A 494 -7.48 -12.03 -32.73
N ASP A 495 -7.96 -11.94 -33.97
CA ASP A 495 -7.10 -11.76 -35.15
C ASP A 495 -6.18 -10.53 -35.00
N ASN A 496 -6.69 -9.44 -34.42
CA ASN A 496 -5.91 -8.24 -34.18
C ASN A 496 -4.70 -8.50 -33.27
N ALA A 497 -4.89 -9.22 -32.15
CA ALA A 497 -3.79 -9.56 -31.26
C ALA A 497 -2.83 -10.57 -31.90
N GLN A 498 -3.35 -11.54 -32.66
CA GLN A 498 -2.54 -12.54 -33.34
C GLN A 498 -1.55 -11.92 -34.34
N THR A 499 -1.97 -10.92 -35.11
CA THR A 499 -1.06 -10.23 -36.05
C THR A 499 0.17 -9.62 -35.38
N VAL A 500 0.06 -9.24 -34.10
CA VAL A 500 1.18 -8.69 -33.34
C VAL A 500 2.14 -9.78 -32.88
N PHE A 501 1.63 -10.93 -32.43
CA PHE A 501 2.48 -12.03 -31.93
C PHE A 501 3.21 -12.82 -33.03
N GLN A 502 2.76 -12.72 -34.29
CA GLN A 502 3.26 -13.56 -35.39
C GLN A 502 4.47 -12.96 -36.15
N THR A 503 4.76 -11.66 -36.03
CA THR A 503 5.71 -10.94 -36.91
C THR A 503 7.18 -10.92 -36.46
N SER A 504 7.61 -11.81 -35.55
CA SER A 504 9.05 -11.88 -35.21
C SER A 504 9.90 -12.41 -36.38
N ALA A 505 11.11 -11.88 -36.56
CA ALA A 505 12.08 -12.31 -37.57
C ALA A 505 12.49 -13.81 -37.47
N ALA A 506 12.06 -14.50 -36.40
CA ALA A 506 12.24 -15.93 -36.17
C ALA A 506 10.98 -16.78 -36.48
N GLY A 507 9.93 -16.21 -37.09
CA GLY A 507 8.70 -16.93 -37.44
C GLY A 507 7.86 -17.27 -36.20
N GLY A 508 7.23 -16.24 -35.61
CA GLY A 508 6.51 -16.27 -34.33
C GLY A 508 5.92 -17.63 -33.93
N ARG A 509 6.45 -18.20 -32.84
CA ARG A 509 5.98 -19.47 -32.28
C ARG A 509 4.77 -19.23 -31.38
N VAL A 510 3.60 -19.65 -31.82
CA VAL A 510 2.43 -19.80 -30.93
C VAL A 510 2.41 -21.25 -30.44
N SER A 511 2.62 -21.47 -29.14
CA SER A 511 2.59 -22.80 -28.52
C SER A 511 1.32 -22.92 -27.70
N PHE A 512 0.42 -23.84 -28.07
CA PHE A 512 -0.82 -24.07 -27.34
C PHE A 512 -0.67 -25.29 -26.42
N SER A 513 -1.12 -25.16 -25.17
CA SER A 513 -1.39 -26.28 -24.28
C SER A 513 -2.84 -26.18 -23.82
N ALA A 514 -3.62 -27.21 -24.08
CA ALA A 514 -5.00 -27.30 -23.63
C ALA A 514 -5.20 -28.60 -22.84
N ASN A 515 -6.09 -28.55 -21.84
CA ASN A 515 -6.46 -29.70 -21.02
C ASN A 515 -7.85 -30.25 -21.37
N ALA A 516 -8.43 -29.79 -22.48
CA ALA A 516 -9.71 -30.29 -23.01
C ALA A 516 -9.50 -31.47 -23.95
N THR A 517 -10.47 -32.40 -23.98
CA THR A 517 -10.42 -33.62 -24.79
C THR A 517 -10.46 -33.35 -26.30
N VAL A 518 -11.13 -32.26 -26.72
CA VAL A 518 -11.19 -31.81 -28.12
C VAL A 518 -10.99 -30.30 -28.17
N VAL A 519 -10.10 -29.84 -29.06
CA VAL A 519 -9.69 -28.42 -29.16
C VAL A 519 -9.57 -28.01 -30.64
N SER A 520 -9.93 -26.77 -30.95
CA SER A 520 -9.62 -26.14 -32.25
C SER A 520 -8.41 -25.23 -32.07
N ALA A 521 -7.39 -25.36 -32.93
CA ALA A 521 -6.26 -24.45 -32.97
C ALA A 521 -6.53 -23.31 -33.99
N LEU A 522 -6.04 -22.10 -33.74
CA LEU A 522 -6.20 -20.95 -34.66
C LEU A 522 -4.82 -20.45 -35.11
N LEU A 523 -4.66 -20.20 -36.40
CA LEU A 523 -3.44 -19.67 -37.03
C LEU A 523 -3.49 -18.17 -37.36
N GLY A 524 -4.68 -17.57 -37.35
CA GLY A 524 -4.88 -16.15 -37.65
C GLY A 524 -4.90 -15.83 -39.15
N GLY A 525 -5.97 -15.16 -39.59
CA GLY A 525 -6.05 -14.62 -40.94
C GLY A 525 -5.41 -13.23 -41.01
N GLY A 526 -4.21 -13.13 -41.60
CA GLY A 526 -3.57 -11.84 -41.87
C GLY A 526 -2.66 -11.88 -43.09
N ASN A 527 -2.70 -10.86 -43.94
CA ASN A 527 -2.02 -10.79 -45.26
C ASN A 527 -0.48 -10.88 -45.24
N LEU A 528 0.16 -11.03 -44.07
CA LEU A 528 1.60 -11.19 -43.94
C LEU A 528 1.94 -12.26 -42.87
N GLN A 529 2.51 -13.37 -43.36
CA GLN A 529 3.13 -14.49 -42.65
C GLN A 529 2.35 -15.07 -41.45
N ALA A 530 1.30 -15.84 -41.74
CA ALA A 530 0.75 -16.82 -40.81
C ALA A 530 1.87 -17.74 -40.26
N ALA A 531 1.72 -18.20 -39.01
CA ALA A 531 2.71 -19.04 -38.33
C ALA A 531 3.13 -20.24 -39.21
N LYS A 532 4.43 -20.32 -39.54
CA LYS A 532 4.98 -21.47 -40.30
C LYS A 532 5.04 -22.73 -39.43
N ILE A 533 5.06 -22.59 -38.10
CA ILE A 533 5.21 -23.70 -37.16
C ILE A 533 4.25 -23.54 -35.97
N LEU A 534 3.39 -24.54 -35.74
CA LEU A 534 2.67 -24.75 -34.48
C LEU A 534 3.30 -25.89 -33.70
N ASN A 535 3.41 -25.74 -32.38
CA ASN A 535 3.89 -26.80 -31.50
C ASN A 535 2.82 -27.19 -30.47
N PHE A 536 2.51 -28.48 -30.40
CA PHE A 536 1.61 -29.04 -29.39
C PHE A 536 2.41 -29.72 -28.27
N ASN A 537 2.06 -29.39 -27.03
CA ASN A 537 2.66 -29.97 -25.82
C ASN A 537 1.59 -30.21 -24.76
N ASN A 538 0.50 -30.87 -25.14
CA ASN A 538 -0.64 -31.09 -24.24
C ASN A 538 -0.25 -31.98 -23.06
N SER A 539 -0.80 -31.71 -21.87
CA SER A 539 -0.50 -32.47 -20.66
C SER A 539 -1.49 -33.64 -20.42
N ALA A 540 -2.56 -33.69 -21.21
CA ALA A 540 -3.58 -34.74 -21.24
C ALA A 540 -3.92 -35.09 -22.69
N ALA A 541 -4.54 -36.26 -22.90
CA ALA A 541 -4.96 -36.71 -24.22
C ALA A 541 -5.95 -35.74 -24.86
N THR A 542 -5.52 -35.07 -25.94
CA THR A 542 -6.26 -34.01 -26.61
C THR A 542 -6.32 -34.27 -28.11
N THR A 543 -7.52 -34.18 -28.68
CA THR A 543 -7.75 -34.26 -30.13
C THR A 543 -7.91 -32.86 -30.73
N ILE A 544 -7.11 -32.52 -31.72
CA ILE A 544 -7.25 -31.29 -32.51
C ILE A 544 -8.19 -31.58 -33.67
N SER A 545 -9.40 -31.02 -33.64
CA SER A 545 -10.43 -31.28 -34.65
C SER A 545 -10.52 -30.21 -35.73
N ASN A 546 -9.89 -29.06 -35.54
CA ASN A 546 -9.84 -28.01 -36.53
C ASN A 546 -8.58 -27.17 -36.33
N ILE A 547 -8.06 -26.64 -37.43
CA ILE A 547 -7.06 -25.59 -37.44
C ILE A 547 -7.64 -24.47 -38.30
N THR A 548 -7.90 -23.29 -37.77
CA THR A 548 -8.52 -22.18 -38.53
C THR A 548 -7.50 -21.10 -38.89
N GLY A 549 -7.84 -20.15 -39.76
CA GLY A 549 -6.96 -19.05 -40.14
C GLY A 549 -5.92 -19.39 -41.20
N GLY A 550 -6.18 -20.37 -42.06
CA GLY A 550 -5.29 -20.71 -43.17
C GLY A 550 -5.31 -19.68 -44.30
N GLN A 551 -4.19 -19.56 -45.01
CA GLN A 551 -4.05 -18.76 -46.23
C GLN A 551 -3.85 -19.65 -47.44
N LEU A 552 -4.54 -19.34 -48.54
CA LEU A 552 -4.57 -20.20 -49.72
C LEU A 552 -3.14 -20.57 -50.19
N TYR A 553 -2.89 -21.88 -50.30
CA TYR A 553 -1.63 -22.51 -50.71
C TYR A 553 -0.42 -22.25 -49.77
N ARG A 554 -0.66 -21.89 -48.51
CA ARG A 554 0.41 -21.78 -47.51
C ARG A 554 0.57 -23.09 -46.73
N GLU A 555 1.84 -23.46 -46.51
CA GLU A 555 2.22 -24.57 -45.64
C GLU A 555 2.24 -24.15 -44.16
N LEU A 556 1.86 -25.09 -43.31
CA LEU A 556 1.92 -25.08 -41.87
C LEU A 556 2.66 -26.33 -41.40
N GLN A 557 3.69 -26.17 -40.58
CA GLN A 557 4.35 -27.27 -39.90
C GLN A 557 3.80 -27.42 -38.48
N LEU A 558 3.24 -28.58 -38.17
CA LEU A 558 2.92 -28.99 -36.82
C LEU A 558 4.10 -29.77 -36.26
N THR A 559 4.45 -29.47 -35.01
CA THR A 559 5.47 -30.19 -34.24
C THR A 559 4.85 -30.65 -32.93
N PHE A 560 5.28 -31.81 -32.45
CA PHE A 560 4.71 -32.44 -31.27
C PHE A 560 5.79 -32.71 -30.24
N SER A 561 5.66 -32.07 -29.09
CA SER A 561 6.58 -32.22 -27.97
C SER A 561 6.34 -33.51 -27.18
N ASN A 562 5.17 -34.13 -27.32
CA ASN A 562 4.79 -35.36 -26.64
C ASN A 562 3.74 -36.17 -27.43
N ALA A 563 3.36 -37.35 -26.92
CA ALA A 563 2.37 -38.24 -27.52
C ALA A 563 0.90 -37.98 -27.11
N GLN A 564 0.61 -36.87 -26.41
CA GLN A 564 -0.72 -36.59 -25.88
C GLN A 564 -1.66 -35.92 -26.90
N THR A 565 -1.22 -35.72 -28.14
CA THR A 565 -1.98 -34.98 -29.16
C THR A 565 -2.39 -35.89 -30.30
N THR A 566 -3.65 -35.81 -30.73
CA THR A 566 -4.14 -36.45 -31.95
C THR A 566 -4.69 -35.39 -32.90
N ILE A 567 -4.24 -35.33 -34.16
CA ILE A 567 -4.89 -34.50 -35.19
C ILE A 567 -5.98 -35.35 -35.84
N ALA A 568 -7.23 -34.87 -35.80
CA ALA A 568 -8.34 -35.57 -36.41
C ALA A 568 -8.29 -35.45 -37.94
N ASN A 569 -8.60 -36.55 -38.63
CA ASN A 569 -8.98 -36.51 -40.04
C ASN A 569 -10.49 -36.24 -40.12
N ASN A 570 -10.89 -35.14 -40.77
CA ASN A 570 -12.29 -34.74 -40.90
C ASN A 570 -12.48 -33.72 -42.03
N ALA A 571 -13.66 -33.08 -42.08
CA ALA A 571 -14.00 -32.09 -43.10
C ALA A 571 -13.09 -30.84 -43.13
N ASN A 572 -12.41 -30.52 -42.02
CA ASN A 572 -11.54 -29.35 -41.92
C ASN A 572 -10.05 -29.70 -42.09
N ILE A 573 -9.67 -30.95 -41.85
CA ILE A 573 -8.28 -31.44 -41.93
C ILE A 573 -8.29 -32.79 -42.64
N ALA A 574 -7.86 -32.79 -43.90
CA ALA A 574 -7.71 -33.96 -44.74
C ALA A 574 -6.31 -34.55 -44.58
N LEU A 575 -6.21 -35.68 -43.87
CA LEU A 575 -4.97 -36.39 -43.63
C LEU A 575 -4.79 -37.54 -44.64
N SER A 576 -3.54 -37.83 -44.95
CA SER A 576 -3.19 -38.94 -45.83
C SER A 576 -3.71 -40.27 -45.26
N GLY A 577 -4.38 -41.05 -46.10
CA GLY A 577 -5.02 -42.31 -45.74
C GLY A 577 -6.36 -42.19 -45.00
N ALA A 578 -6.92 -40.98 -44.86
CA ALA A 578 -8.18 -40.72 -44.15
C ALA A 578 -8.20 -41.22 -42.69
N VAL A 579 -7.04 -41.21 -42.03
CA VAL A 579 -6.85 -41.64 -40.64
C VAL A 579 -6.36 -40.50 -39.76
N ASN A 580 -6.78 -40.50 -38.50
CA ASN A 580 -6.27 -39.54 -37.51
C ASN A 580 -4.74 -39.69 -37.36
N PHE A 581 -4.05 -38.59 -37.16
CA PHE A 581 -2.62 -38.58 -36.85
C PHE A 581 -2.43 -38.57 -35.33
N ALA A 582 -2.10 -39.71 -34.75
CA ALA A 582 -1.63 -39.78 -33.37
C ALA A 582 -0.17 -39.31 -33.30
N ALA A 583 0.10 -38.28 -32.51
CA ALA A 583 1.45 -37.73 -32.38
C ALA A 583 2.37 -38.68 -31.61
N GLY A 584 3.63 -38.73 -32.04
CA GLY A 584 4.75 -39.32 -31.30
C GLY A 584 5.69 -38.24 -30.75
N ASN A 585 6.58 -38.62 -29.82
CA ASN A 585 7.65 -37.73 -29.35
C ASN A 585 8.52 -37.29 -30.54
N LYS A 586 8.56 -35.98 -30.84
CA LYS A 586 9.29 -35.37 -31.97
C LYS A 586 8.71 -35.66 -33.37
N SER A 587 7.48 -36.16 -33.44
CA SER A 587 6.76 -36.24 -34.71
C SER A 587 6.47 -34.85 -35.29
N SER A 588 6.23 -34.78 -36.60
CA SER A 588 5.78 -33.56 -37.28
C SER A 588 4.79 -33.87 -38.40
N LEU A 589 3.91 -32.91 -38.67
CA LEU A 589 2.91 -33.00 -39.72
C LEU A 589 2.90 -31.67 -40.49
N ARG A 590 3.08 -31.70 -41.80
CA ARG A 590 2.96 -30.52 -42.65
C ARG A 590 1.63 -30.53 -43.38
N LEU A 591 0.91 -29.42 -43.26
CA LEU A 591 -0.40 -29.20 -43.85
C LEU A 591 -0.31 -28.00 -44.80
N MET A 592 -1.12 -27.98 -45.86
CA MET A 592 -1.30 -26.86 -46.76
C MET A 592 -2.77 -26.43 -46.76
N TRP A 593 -3.04 -25.12 -46.65
CA TRP A 593 -4.42 -24.65 -46.68
C TRP A 593 -4.95 -24.55 -48.11
N MET A 594 -6.06 -25.25 -48.37
CA MET A 594 -6.68 -25.33 -49.70
C MET A 594 -7.83 -24.33 -49.88
N GLY A 595 -7.99 -23.38 -48.96
CA GLY A 595 -9.05 -22.37 -48.99
C GLY A 595 -10.21 -22.68 -48.06
N THR A 596 -10.59 -23.95 -47.93
CA THR A 596 -11.69 -24.42 -47.08
C THR A 596 -11.29 -25.50 -46.07
N TYR A 597 -10.16 -26.18 -46.28
CA TYR A 597 -9.64 -27.23 -45.41
C TYR A 597 -8.10 -27.27 -45.47
N TRP A 598 -7.49 -27.93 -44.49
CA TRP A 598 -6.07 -28.27 -44.49
C TRP A 598 -5.84 -29.61 -45.16
N GLN A 599 -4.96 -29.65 -46.16
CA GLN A 599 -4.52 -30.87 -46.82
C GLN A 599 -3.15 -31.27 -46.28
N GLU A 600 -2.98 -32.51 -45.85
CA GLU A 600 -1.64 -33.01 -45.55
C GLU A 600 -0.75 -33.03 -46.80
N VAL A 601 0.45 -32.49 -46.64
CA VAL A 601 1.50 -32.51 -47.68
C VAL A 601 2.71 -33.36 -47.28
N ALA A 602 2.98 -33.52 -45.98
CA ALA A 602 4.00 -34.46 -45.50
C ALA A 602 3.77 -34.81 -44.03
N ARG A 603 4.30 -35.96 -43.60
CA ARG A 603 4.40 -36.32 -42.18
C ARG A 603 5.76 -36.94 -41.87
N SER A 604 6.17 -36.83 -40.62
CA SER A 604 7.27 -37.57 -40.01
C SER A 604 6.77 -38.09 -38.68
N GLN A 605 6.82 -39.40 -38.48
CA GLN A 605 6.37 -40.04 -37.26
C GLN A 605 7.54 -40.59 -36.46
#